data_AF-A0A1F9HXM4-F1
#
_entry.id   AF-A0A1F9HXM4-F1
#
_cell.length_a   1.000
_cell.length_b   1.000
_cell.length_c   1.000
_cell.angle_alpha   90.00
_cell.angle_beta   90.00
_cell.angle_gamma   90.00
#
_symmetry.space_group_name_H-M   'P 1'
#
loop_
_entity.id
_entity.type
_entity.pdbx_description
1 polymer ?
#
loop_
_entity_poly.entity_id
_entity_poly.type
_entity_poly.pdbx_seq_one_letter_code
_entity_poly.pdbx_strand_id
1 'polypeptide(L)'
;IYENLRGEILVFDVPIWDSASYAFIAYASFATAWFLVEPHFMKYSMDPHVSPSRPFAVATLGALLMMLADMVIDPVANLGEKWFLGKIYFYPHGGEYFGVPLANFAGWFLVAFVILTGFQLMEKFIFSRLKLPVFGAKRFPFQALLGPAFYFGILGFNLTMTYRVEAYSLFAVSAGICTVIFLFLVRKLKHS
;
A
#
# COMPACT_ATOMS: atom_id res chain seq x y z
N ILE A 1 5.91 24.91 1.82
CA ILE A 1 5.42 23.52 1.93
C ILE A 1 6.52 22.49 1.61
N TYR A 2 7.78 22.83 1.27
CA TYR A 2 8.85 21.79 1.08
C TYR A 2 10.22 22.23 1.63
N GLU A 3 10.25 22.93 2.76
CA GLU A 3 11.48 23.54 3.27
C GLU A 3 12.57 22.53 3.63
N ASN A 4 12.17 21.32 4.04
CA ASN A 4 13.07 20.21 4.39
C ASN A 4 13.46 19.34 3.18
N LEU A 5 12.89 19.60 2.00
CA LEU A 5 13.04 18.80 0.78
C LEU A 5 13.69 19.61 -0.36
N ARG A 6 14.64 20.48 -0.01
CA ARG A 6 15.35 21.30 -1.01
C ARG A 6 16.19 20.41 -1.93
N GLY A 7 16.00 20.58 -3.24
CA GLY A 7 16.71 19.81 -4.27
C GLY A 7 15.94 18.61 -4.82
N GLU A 8 14.73 18.35 -4.32
CA GLU A 8 13.84 17.33 -4.89
C GLU A 8 13.37 17.67 -6.30
N ILE A 9 13.15 16.64 -7.12
CA ILE A 9 12.58 16.80 -8.45
C ILE A 9 11.07 17.06 -8.30
N LEU A 10 10.64 18.23 -8.75
CA LEU A 10 9.24 18.63 -8.77
C LEU A 10 8.64 18.44 -10.16
N VAL A 11 7.46 17.82 -10.22
CA VAL A 11 6.64 17.70 -11.42
C VAL A 11 5.32 18.41 -11.12
N PHE A 12 5.06 19.52 -11.83
CA PHE A 12 3.91 20.39 -11.54
C PHE A 12 3.82 20.82 -10.06
N ASP A 13 4.94 21.25 -9.48
CA ASP A 13 5.06 21.68 -8.08
C ASP A 13 4.81 20.59 -7.02
N VAL A 14 4.74 19.32 -7.44
CA VAL A 14 4.62 18.15 -6.56
C VAL A 14 5.92 17.32 -6.62
N PRO A 15 6.51 16.95 -5.48
CA PRO A 15 7.68 16.09 -5.46
C PRO A 15 7.42 14.74 -6.13
N ILE A 16 8.34 14.28 -6.98
CA ILE A 16 8.18 13.02 -7.72
C ILE A 16 8.00 11.81 -6.80
N TRP A 17 8.63 11.84 -5.61
CA TRP A 17 8.56 10.76 -4.63
C TRP A 17 7.15 10.62 -4.03
N ASP A 18 6.33 11.68 -4.03
CA ASP A 18 4.96 11.64 -3.52
C ASP A 18 4.12 10.67 -4.37
N SER A 19 4.11 10.90 -5.69
CA SER A 19 3.46 10.00 -6.65
C SER A 19 4.07 8.59 -6.66
N ALA A 20 5.40 8.48 -6.54
CA ALA A 20 6.07 7.18 -6.49
C ALA A 20 5.69 6.38 -5.23
N SER A 21 5.50 7.05 -4.09
CA SER A 21 5.12 6.41 -2.83
C SER A 21 3.75 5.76 -2.94
N TYR A 22 2.76 6.43 -3.55
CA TYR A 22 1.45 5.82 -3.80
C TYR A 22 1.52 4.62 -4.72
N ALA A 23 2.38 4.64 -5.74
CA ALA A 23 2.58 3.46 -6.60
C ALA A 23 3.15 2.26 -5.82
N PHE A 24 4.10 2.49 -4.91
CA PHE A 24 4.63 1.43 -4.04
C PHE A 24 3.56 0.89 -3.08
N ILE A 25 2.77 1.76 -2.46
CA ILE A 25 1.70 1.35 -1.54
C ILE A 25 0.62 0.59 -2.30
N ALA A 26 0.22 1.05 -3.49
CA ALA A 26 -0.74 0.36 -4.35
C ALA A 26 -0.25 -1.04 -4.72
N TYR A 27 1.02 -1.17 -5.14
CA TYR A 27 1.61 -2.46 -5.45
C TYR A 27 1.69 -3.38 -4.23
N ALA A 28 2.17 -2.89 -3.08
CA ALA A 28 2.26 -3.67 -1.85
C ALA A 28 0.88 -4.16 -1.39
N SER A 29 -0.13 -3.28 -1.49
CA SER A 29 -1.52 -3.60 -1.15
C SER A 29 -2.13 -4.62 -2.11
N PHE A 30 -1.90 -4.46 -3.41
CA PHE A 30 -2.31 -5.43 -4.43
C PHE A 30 -1.68 -6.80 -4.23
N ALA A 31 -0.35 -6.86 -4.06
CA ALA A 31 0.37 -8.11 -3.87
C ALA A 31 -0.07 -8.83 -2.57
N THR A 32 -0.32 -8.07 -1.51
CA THR A 32 -0.86 -8.60 -0.24
C THR A 32 -2.29 -9.11 -0.39
N ALA A 33 -3.16 -8.35 -1.07
CA ALA A 33 -4.53 -8.77 -1.35
C ALA A 33 -4.56 -10.04 -2.19
N TRP A 34 -3.70 -10.12 -3.21
CA TRP A 34 -3.57 -11.28 -4.06
C TRP A 34 -3.11 -12.50 -3.25
N PHE A 35 -2.08 -12.36 -2.41
CA PHE A 35 -1.65 -13.41 -1.47
C PHE A 35 -2.82 -13.93 -0.61
N LEU A 36 -3.62 -13.02 -0.03
CA LEU A 36 -4.72 -13.39 0.85
C LEU A 36 -5.84 -14.12 0.11
N VAL A 37 -6.16 -13.71 -1.12
CA VAL A 37 -7.27 -14.25 -1.91
C VAL A 37 -6.92 -15.55 -2.63
N GLU A 38 -5.69 -15.70 -3.13
CA GLU A 38 -5.34 -16.79 -4.04
C GLU A 38 -5.26 -18.16 -3.35
N PRO A 39 -6.01 -19.18 -3.78
CA PRO A 39 -5.93 -20.52 -3.20
C PRO A 39 -4.58 -21.19 -3.48
N HIS A 40 -4.00 -21.86 -2.48
CA HIS A 40 -2.74 -22.63 -2.59
C HIS A 40 -1.50 -21.82 -3.01
N PHE A 41 -1.44 -20.54 -2.67
CA PHE A 41 -0.38 -19.62 -3.09
C PHE A 41 1.04 -19.99 -2.61
N MET A 42 1.17 -20.85 -1.59
CA MET A 42 2.47 -21.38 -1.13
C MET A 42 2.99 -22.52 -2.01
N LYS A 43 2.13 -23.17 -2.80
CA LYS A 43 2.50 -24.24 -3.75
C LYS A 43 2.83 -23.71 -5.14
N TYR A 44 2.35 -22.52 -5.49
CA TYR A 44 2.62 -21.85 -6.75
C TYR A 44 3.61 -20.70 -6.52
N SER A 45 4.83 -20.82 -7.05
CA SER A 45 5.60 -19.61 -7.39
C SER A 45 4.70 -18.73 -8.23
N MET A 46 4.56 -17.42 -7.94
CA MET A 46 3.79 -16.50 -8.79
C MET A 46 4.22 -16.73 -10.24
N ASP A 47 3.35 -17.38 -11.01
CA ASP A 47 3.63 -17.58 -12.42
C ASP A 47 3.40 -16.21 -13.07
N PRO A 48 4.39 -15.65 -13.76
CA PRO A 48 4.31 -14.30 -14.33
C PRO A 48 3.14 -14.06 -15.29
N HIS A 49 2.35 -15.09 -15.60
CA HIS A 49 1.19 -15.03 -16.50
C HIS A 49 -0.17 -15.21 -15.82
N VAL A 50 -0.22 -15.31 -14.49
CA VAL A 50 -1.47 -15.60 -13.79
C VAL A 50 -2.10 -14.28 -13.37
N SER A 51 -3.15 -13.83 -14.07
CA SER A 51 -4.07 -12.87 -13.46
C SER A 51 -4.69 -13.49 -12.20
N PRO A 52 -5.04 -12.71 -11.16
CA PRO A 52 -5.64 -13.28 -9.97
C PRO A 52 -6.86 -14.15 -10.29
N SER A 53 -7.03 -15.27 -9.59
CA SER A 53 -8.18 -16.17 -9.78
C SER A 53 -9.52 -15.48 -9.49
N ARG A 54 -9.48 -14.45 -8.64
CA ARG A 54 -10.63 -13.63 -8.24
C ARG A 54 -10.27 -12.14 -8.36
N PRO A 55 -10.20 -11.59 -9.58
CA PRO A 55 -9.62 -10.28 -9.84
C PRO A 55 -10.39 -9.14 -9.15
N PHE A 56 -11.72 -9.23 -9.13
CA PHE A 56 -12.56 -8.27 -8.41
C PHE A 56 -12.29 -8.29 -6.90
N ALA A 57 -12.22 -9.48 -6.29
CA ALA A 57 -11.92 -9.61 -4.86
C ALA A 57 -10.52 -9.08 -4.52
N VAL A 58 -9.53 -9.31 -5.37
CA VAL A 58 -8.17 -8.74 -5.22
C VAL A 58 -8.17 -7.23 -5.37
N ALA A 59 -8.89 -6.67 -6.35
CA ALA A 59 -9.00 -5.21 -6.51
C ALA A 59 -9.66 -4.57 -5.29
N THR A 60 -10.79 -5.10 -4.81
CA THR A 60 -11.50 -4.58 -3.64
C THR A 60 -10.67 -4.71 -2.37
N LEU A 61 -10.06 -5.87 -2.12
CA LEU A 61 -9.22 -6.05 -0.93
C LEU A 61 -7.94 -5.22 -1.01
N GLY A 62 -7.33 -5.10 -2.19
CA GLY A 62 -6.15 -4.26 -2.40
C GLY A 62 -6.45 -2.78 -2.18
N ALA A 63 -7.61 -2.31 -2.66
CA ALA A 63 -8.07 -0.95 -2.40
C ALA A 63 -8.35 -0.71 -0.90
N LEU A 64 -8.95 -1.68 -0.23
CA LEU A 64 -9.16 -1.63 1.22
C LEU A 64 -7.83 -1.59 1.98
N LEU A 65 -6.86 -2.43 1.60
CA LEU A 65 -5.52 -2.42 2.22
C LEU A 65 -4.76 -1.12 1.97
N MET A 66 -4.91 -0.52 0.78
CA MET A 66 -4.32 0.78 0.48
C MET A 66 -4.95 1.88 1.33
N MET A 67 -6.28 1.92 1.44
CA MET A 67 -6.98 2.83 2.34
C MET A 67 -6.55 2.64 3.80
N LEU A 68 -6.41 1.40 4.28
CA LEU A 68 -5.95 1.13 5.64
C LEU A 68 -4.50 1.54 5.86
N ALA A 69 -3.65 1.45 4.84
CA ALA A 69 -2.29 1.98 4.90
C ALA A 69 -2.30 3.52 4.94
N ASP A 70 -3.17 4.16 4.16
CA ASP A 70 -3.38 5.60 4.14
C ASP A 70 -3.81 6.13 5.52
N MET A 71 -4.73 5.42 6.20
CA MET A 71 -5.10 5.68 7.60
C MET A 71 -3.92 5.60 8.59
N VAL A 72 -2.79 5.03 8.22
CA VAL A 72 -1.57 5.04 9.04
C VAL A 72 -0.60 6.12 8.55
N ILE A 73 -0.38 6.19 7.24
CA ILE A 73 0.67 7.00 6.62
C ILE A 73 0.30 8.48 6.63
N ASP A 74 -0.93 8.84 6.26
CA ASP A 74 -1.32 10.24 6.13
C ASP A 74 -1.26 10.99 7.48
N PRO A 75 -1.82 10.46 8.58
CA PRO A 75 -1.63 11.09 9.88
C PRO A 75 -0.15 11.26 10.29
N VAL A 76 0.72 10.31 9.94
CA VAL A 76 2.16 10.39 10.19
C VAL A 76 2.82 11.48 9.34
N ALA A 77 2.42 11.58 8.08
CA ALA A 77 2.89 12.60 7.14
C ALA A 77 2.40 14.01 7.51
N ASN A 78 1.18 14.14 8.05
CA ASN A 78 0.65 15.38 8.61
C ASN A 78 1.46 15.84 9.83
N LEU A 79 2.06 14.90 10.56
CA LEU A 79 3.04 15.19 11.63
C LEU A 79 4.46 15.42 11.09
N GLY A 80 4.62 15.63 9.78
CA GLY A 80 5.88 15.78 9.07
C GLY A 80 6.90 16.74 9.70
N GLU A 81 6.45 17.83 10.33
CA GLU A 81 7.34 18.78 11.04
C GLU A 81 8.09 18.17 12.22
N LYS A 82 7.56 17.10 12.80
CA LYS A 82 8.15 16.42 13.96
C LYS A 82 9.24 15.41 13.55
N TRP A 83 9.48 15.22 12.26
CA TRP A 83 10.48 14.29 11.74
C TRP A 83 11.07 14.78 10.41
N PHE A 84 11.91 13.96 9.78
CA PHE A 84 12.72 14.42 8.63
C PHE A 84 11.86 14.84 7.42
N LEU A 85 10.61 14.38 7.32
CA LEU A 85 9.73 14.64 6.18
C LEU A 85 9.42 16.14 6.00
N GLY A 86 9.30 16.90 7.10
CA GLY A 86 8.80 18.28 7.08
C GLY A 86 7.32 18.38 6.68
N LYS A 87 6.75 19.60 6.68
CA LYS A 87 5.43 19.81 6.05
C LYS A 87 5.55 19.45 4.58
N ILE A 88 4.58 18.68 4.08
CA ILE A 88 4.44 18.33 2.66
C ILE A 88 3.03 18.62 2.13
N TYR A 89 2.04 18.67 3.03
CA TYR A 89 0.67 19.14 2.75
C TYR A 89 0.05 19.66 4.05
N PHE A 90 -1.12 20.29 3.96
CA PHE A 90 -1.95 20.60 5.12
C PHE A 90 -3.44 20.64 4.73
N TYR A 91 -4.32 20.25 5.65
CA TYR A 91 -5.76 20.44 5.50
C TYR A 91 -6.19 21.74 6.19
N PRO A 92 -6.73 22.75 5.46
CA PRO A 92 -7.06 24.06 6.03
C PRO A 92 -8.03 24.02 7.22
N HIS A 93 -8.95 23.07 7.23
CA HIS A 93 -9.94 22.89 8.28
C HIS A 93 -9.60 21.73 9.24
N GLY A 94 -8.40 21.15 9.11
CA GLY A 94 -8.06 19.88 9.75
C GLY A 94 -8.92 18.73 9.24
N GLY A 95 -9.00 17.65 10.02
CA GLY A 95 -9.78 16.48 9.70
C GLY A 95 -10.04 15.63 10.94
N GLU A 96 -11.09 14.81 10.88
CA GLU A 96 -11.64 14.10 12.04
C GLU A 96 -10.70 13.01 12.56
N TYR A 97 -9.88 12.44 11.68
CA TYR A 97 -8.97 11.36 12.01
C TYR A 97 -7.53 11.87 12.05
N PHE A 98 -7.08 12.24 13.25
CA PHE A 98 -5.71 12.74 13.48
C PHE A 98 -5.29 13.90 12.55
N GLY A 99 -6.24 14.77 12.18
CA GLY A 99 -6.00 15.90 11.30
C GLY A 99 -6.21 15.62 9.81
N VAL A 100 -6.63 14.40 9.45
CA VAL A 100 -6.93 13.97 8.07
C VAL A 100 -8.45 13.75 7.92
N PRO A 101 -9.10 14.34 6.90
CA PRO A 101 -10.54 14.17 6.69
C PRO A 101 -10.92 12.74 6.31
N LEU A 102 -12.07 12.25 6.79
CA LEU A 102 -12.53 10.89 6.41
C LEU A 102 -12.76 10.72 4.90
N ALA A 103 -13.11 11.80 4.21
CA ALA A 103 -13.27 11.82 2.76
C ALA A 103 -11.96 11.47 2.02
N ASN A 104 -10.79 11.74 2.61
CA ASN A 104 -9.49 11.37 2.06
C ASN A 104 -9.38 9.84 1.91
N PHE A 105 -9.65 9.10 2.99
CA PHE A 105 -9.59 7.64 3.00
C PHE A 105 -10.61 7.03 2.03
N ALA A 106 -11.84 7.56 2.00
CA ALA A 106 -12.85 7.11 1.03
C ALA A 106 -12.39 7.37 -0.42
N GLY A 107 -11.77 8.52 -0.67
CA GLY A 107 -11.14 8.86 -1.94
C GLY A 107 -10.04 7.87 -2.31
N TRP A 108 -9.13 7.57 -1.39
CA TRP A 108 -8.04 6.61 -1.62
C TRP A 108 -8.54 5.20 -1.87
N PHE A 109 -9.60 4.75 -1.21
CA PHE A 109 -10.24 3.49 -1.56
C PHE A 109 -10.71 3.49 -3.02
N LEU A 110 -11.44 4.53 -3.46
CA LEU A 110 -11.97 4.61 -4.82
C LEU A 110 -10.84 4.69 -5.85
N VAL A 111 -9.85 5.56 -5.62
CA VAL A 111 -8.69 5.75 -6.50
C VAL A 111 -7.89 4.44 -6.61
N ALA A 112 -7.59 3.80 -5.48
CA ALA A 112 -6.91 2.52 -5.46
C ALA A 112 -7.71 1.45 -6.21
N PHE A 113 -9.03 1.38 -6.02
CA PHE A 113 -9.87 0.41 -6.73
C PHE A 113 -9.80 0.60 -8.24
N VAL A 114 -9.84 1.84 -8.72
CA VAL A 114 -9.70 2.17 -10.15
C VAL A 114 -8.30 1.80 -10.67
N ILE A 115 -7.24 2.17 -9.95
CA ILE A 115 -5.85 1.84 -10.30
C ILE A 115 -5.66 0.33 -10.41
N LEU A 116 -6.06 -0.42 -9.39
CA LEU A 116 -5.86 -1.87 -9.32
C LEU A 116 -6.72 -2.63 -10.32
N THR A 117 -7.93 -2.16 -10.59
CA THR A 117 -8.78 -2.73 -11.65
C THR A 117 -8.17 -2.46 -13.03
N GLY A 118 -7.75 -1.21 -13.29
CA GLY A 118 -7.09 -0.82 -14.52
C GLY A 118 -5.80 -1.60 -14.76
N PHE A 119 -4.97 -1.76 -13.72
CA PHE A 119 -3.74 -2.55 -13.76
C PHE A 119 -4.01 -4.00 -14.16
N GLN A 120 -4.97 -4.67 -13.52
CA GLN A 120 -5.33 -6.05 -13.86
C GLN A 120 -5.90 -6.19 -15.29
N LEU A 121 -6.68 -5.21 -15.75
CA LEU A 121 -7.19 -5.20 -17.13
C LEU A 121 -6.06 -5.02 -18.14
N MET A 122 -5.12 -4.11 -17.88
CA MET A 122 -3.94 -3.88 -18.70
C MET A 122 -3.03 -5.11 -18.72
N GLU A 123 -2.74 -5.70 -17.56
CA GLU A 123 -1.94 -6.91 -17.43
C GLU A 123 -2.56 -8.06 -18.23
N LYS A 124 -3.86 -8.31 -18.05
CA LYS A 124 -4.60 -9.30 -18.82
C LYS A 124 -4.50 -9.00 -20.31
N PHE A 125 -4.71 -7.75 -20.75
CA PHE A 125 -4.61 -7.39 -22.16
C PHE A 125 -3.20 -7.64 -22.72
N ILE A 126 -2.16 -7.15 -22.06
CA ILE A 126 -0.77 -7.25 -22.51
C ILE A 126 -0.33 -8.73 -22.58
N PHE A 127 -0.50 -9.50 -21.52
CA PHE A 127 0.03 -10.86 -21.48
C PHE A 127 -0.83 -11.88 -22.22
N SER A 128 -2.16 -11.71 -22.28
CA SER A 128 -3.02 -12.62 -23.05
C SER A 128 -3.04 -12.30 -24.54
N ARG A 129 -3.01 -11.02 -24.93
CA ARG A 129 -3.13 -10.61 -26.35
C ARG A 129 -1.79 -10.36 -27.02
N LEU A 130 -0.87 -9.66 -26.36
CA LEU A 130 0.43 -9.31 -26.94
C LEU A 130 1.51 -10.37 -26.72
N LYS A 131 1.26 -11.36 -25.83
CA LYS A 131 2.15 -12.50 -25.54
C LYS A 131 3.61 -12.08 -25.27
N LEU A 132 3.80 -10.93 -24.62
CA LEU A 132 5.14 -10.45 -24.32
C LEU A 132 5.84 -11.39 -23.31
N PRO A 133 7.09 -11.81 -23.57
CA PRO A 133 7.83 -12.65 -22.63
C PRO A 133 8.20 -11.86 -21.38
N VAL A 134 8.09 -12.49 -20.21
CA VAL A 134 8.53 -11.90 -18.95
C VAL A 134 10.00 -12.24 -18.73
N PHE A 135 10.86 -11.23 -18.84
CA PHE A 135 12.28 -11.36 -18.59
C PHE A 135 12.59 -11.22 -17.09
N GLY A 136 13.47 -12.08 -16.57
CA GLY A 136 14.01 -11.93 -15.21
C GLY A 136 13.18 -12.51 -14.06
N ALA A 137 12.04 -13.16 -14.32
CA ALA A 137 11.25 -13.83 -13.29
C ALA A 137 11.95 -15.12 -12.80
N LYS A 138 12.90 -14.98 -11.88
CA LYS A 138 13.48 -16.14 -11.17
C LYS A 138 12.54 -16.57 -10.05
N ARG A 139 12.16 -17.85 -10.07
CA ARG A 139 11.35 -18.48 -9.02
C ARG A 139 12.24 -18.82 -7.84
N PHE A 140 11.80 -18.48 -6.63
CA PHE A 140 12.48 -18.85 -5.39
C PHE A 140 11.45 -19.11 -4.28
N PRO A 141 11.79 -19.92 -3.25
CA PRO A 141 10.84 -20.23 -2.18
C PRO A 141 10.40 -18.96 -1.45
N PHE A 142 9.14 -18.91 -1.00
CA PHE A 142 8.57 -17.78 -0.26
C PHE A 142 8.46 -16.45 -1.02
N GLN A 143 8.68 -16.41 -2.34
CA GLN A 143 8.49 -15.21 -3.18
C GLN A 143 7.12 -14.57 -2.97
N ALA A 144 6.10 -15.40 -2.75
CA ALA A 144 4.75 -15.03 -2.35
C ALA A 144 4.66 -14.06 -1.16
N LEU A 145 5.57 -14.17 -0.20
CA LEU A 145 5.57 -13.36 1.01
C LEU A 145 6.18 -11.97 0.81
N LEU A 146 6.79 -11.69 -0.35
CA LEU A 146 7.37 -10.37 -0.61
C LEU A 146 6.31 -9.26 -0.59
N GLY A 147 5.11 -9.51 -1.12
CA GLY A 147 4.00 -8.54 -1.06
C GLY A 147 3.63 -8.17 0.38
N PRO A 148 3.20 -9.15 1.20
CA PRO A 148 2.93 -8.94 2.62
C PRO A 148 4.12 -8.35 3.39
N ALA A 149 5.34 -8.85 3.16
CA ALA A 149 6.53 -8.34 3.83
C ALA A 149 6.81 -6.87 3.49
N PHE A 150 6.62 -6.47 2.23
CA PHE A 150 6.78 -5.09 1.81
C PHE A 150 5.70 -4.19 2.42
N TYR A 151 4.45 -4.63 2.40
CA TYR A 151 3.33 -3.91 3.02
C TYR A 151 3.55 -3.69 4.53
N PHE A 152 3.91 -4.74 5.28
CA PHE A 152 4.23 -4.62 6.71
C PHE A 152 5.54 -3.85 6.96
N GLY A 153 6.49 -3.85 6.03
CA GLY A 153 7.68 -2.99 6.10
C GLY A 153 7.30 -1.50 6.08
N ILE A 154 6.41 -1.10 5.16
CA ILE A 154 5.89 0.27 5.07
C ILE A 154 5.13 0.64 6.36
N LEU A 155 4.23 -0.23 6.84
CA LEU A 155 3.47 0.04 8.07
C LEU A 155 4.35 0.05 9.32
N GLY A 156 5.32 -0.87 9.42
CA GLY A 156 6.26 -0.94 10.54
C GLY A 156 7.15 0.29 10.63
N PHE A 157 7.58 0.82 9.49
CA PHE A 157 8.27 2.11 9.44
C PHE A 157 7.38 3.24 9.99
N ASN A 158 6.14 3.36 9.52
CA ASN A 158 5.22 4.41 9.98
C ASN A 158 4.84 4.25 11.47
N LEU A 159 4.65 3.02 11.96
CA LEU A 159 4.47 2.75 13.39
C LEU A 159 5.68 3.15 14.23
N THR A 160 6.89 2.94 13.71
CA THR A 160 8.11 3.42 14.39
C THR A 160 8.10 4.94 14.46
N MET A 161 7.68 5.60 13.38
CA MET A 161 7.59 7.06 13.35
C MET A 161 6.54 7.60 14.32
N THR A 162 5.32 7.04 14.39
CA THR A 162 4.28 7.46 15.35
C THR A 162 4.80 7.41 16.79
N TYR A 163 5.53 6.36 17.14
CA TYR A 163 6.15 6.25 18.47
C TYR A 163 7.24 7.31 18.68
N ARG A 164 8.12 7.53 17.69
CA ARG A 164 9.21 8.53 17.80
C ARG A 164 8.72 9.97 17.90
N VAL A 165 7.60 10.31 17.27
CA VAL A 165 6.99 11.64 17.37
C VAL A 165 6.00 11.76 18.54
N GLU A 166 6.00 10.78 19.45
CA GLU A 166 5.18 10.71 20.66
C GLU A 166 3.66 10.75 20.38
N ALA A 167 3.23 10.31 19.19
CA ALA A 167 1.83 10.24 18.80
C ALA A 167 1.19 8.92 19.27
N TYR A 168 1.16 8.68 20.59
CA TYR A 168 0.78 7.39 21.17
C TYR A 168 -0.64 6.93 20.82
N SER A 169 -1.60 7.85 20.74
CA SER A 169 -2.97 7.52 20.35
C SER A 169 -3.03 7.02 18.90
N LEU A 170 -2.29 7.67 17.99
CA LEU A 170 -2.17 7.24 16.60
C LEU A 170 -1.45 5.90 16.52
N PHE A 171 -0.34 5.72 17.24
CA PHE A 171 0.37 4.44 17.35
C PHE A 171 -0.57 3.30 17.76
N ALA A 172 -1.40 3.49 18.79
CA ALA A 172 -2.31 2.45 19.28
C ALA A 172 -3.34 2.04 18.22
N VAL A 173 -3.96 3.02 17.55
CA VAL A 173 -4.94 2.75 16.49
C VAL A 173 -4.29 2.09 15.28
N SER A 174 -3.15 2.61 14.81
CA SER A 174 -2.39 2.04 13.70
C SER A 174 -1.90 0.62 14.01
N ALA A 175 -1.46 0.35 15.24
CA ALA A 175 -1.05 -0.98 15.68
C ALA A 175 -2.24 -1.94 15.71
N GLY A 176 -3.43 -1.47 16.10
CA GLY A 176 -4.68 -2.21 16.02
C GLY A 176 -5.01 -2.63 14.58
N ILE A 177 -4.95 -1.69 13.63
CA ILE A 177 -5.14 -1.95 12.19
C ILE A 177 -4.14 -3.01 11.71
N CYS A 178 -2.85 -2.81 11.98
CA CYS A 178 -1.79 -3.75 11.59
C CYS A 178 -2.02 -5.15 12.17
N THR A 179 -2.45 -5.22 13.44
CA THR A 179 -2.72 -6.50 14.12
C THR A 179 -3.86 -7.25 13.45
N VAL A 180 -4.96 -6.57 13.12
CA VAL A 180 -6.10 -7.20 12.43
C VAL A 180 -5.66 -7.78 11.08
N ILE A 181 -4.94 -7.01 10.26
CA ILE A 181 -4.42 -7.47 8.96
C ILE A 181 -3.46 -8.65 9.16
N PHE A 182 -2.58 -8.58 10.16
CA PHE A 182 -1.63 -9.64 10.48
C PHE A 182 -2.32 -10.94 10.89
N LEU A 183 -3.42 -10.87 11.64
CA LEU A 183 -4.21 -12.06 11.98
C LEU A 183 -4.82 -12.74 10.75
N PHE A 184 -5.29 -11.97 9.76
CA PHE A 184 -5.72 -12.53 8.48
C PHE A 184 -4.56 -13.22 7.74
N LEU A 185 -3.37 -12.62 7.75
CA LEU A 185 -2.17 -13.21 7.15
C LEU A 185 -1.78 -14.53 7.83
N VAL A 186 -1.73 -14.55 9.16
CA VAL A 186 -1.43 -15.77 9.95
C VAL A 186 -2.47 -16.86 9.68
N ARG A 187 -3.76 -16.50 9.64
CA ARG A 187 -4.82 -17.44 9.31
C ARG A 187 -4.62 -18.01 7.91
N LYS A 188 -4.30 -17.17 6.92
CA LYS A 188 -4.01 -17.62 5.55
C LYS A 188 -2.85 -18.62 5.51
N LEU A 189 -1.76 -18.31 6.20
CA LEU A 189 -0.58 -19.17 6.26
C LEU A 189 -0.85 -20.54 6.89
N LYS A 190 -1.73 -20.61 7.90
CA LYS A 190 -2.13 -21.88 8.53
C LYS A 190 -3.00 -22.77 7.64
N HIS A 191 -3.66 -22.20 6.64
CA HIS A 191 -4.61 -22.90 5.75
C HIS A 191 -4.10 -23.05 4.30
N SER A 192 -2.86 -22.64 4.00
CA SER A 192 -2.24 -22.74 2.66
C SER A 192 -1.31 -23.95 2.57
#